data_AF-A0A6I3L8C4-F1
#
_entry.id   AF-A0A6I3L8C4-F1
#
_cell.length_a   1.000
_cell.length_b   1.000
_cell.length_c   1.000
_cell.angle_alpha   90.00
_cell.angle_beta   90.00
_cell.angle_gamma   90.00
#
_symmetry.space_group_name_H-M   'P 1'
#
loop_
_entity.id
_entity.type
_entity.pdbx_description
1 polymer ?
#
loop_
_entity_poly.entity_id
_entity_poly.type
_entity_poly.pdbx_seq_one_letter_code
_entity_poly.pdbx_strand_id
1 'polypeptide(L)'
;MRKILPSTLLAASAVGALLVLPAGTANALSPACSAVNDVLSNVHALGPNKQLQQDVANQLLAIDASGAEKDAITNYANALTNGDAASIGTATTILNGVCNQG
;
A
#
# COMPACT_ATOMS: atom_id res chain seq x y z
N MET A 1 -36.75 47.12 -10.70
CA MET A 1 -37.53 46.11 -11.43
C MET A 1 -36.56 45.14 -12.11
N ARG A 2 -36.78 43.82 -11.91
CA ARG A 2 -36.27 42.64 -12.66
C ARG A 2 -34.88 42.72 -13.32
N LYS A 3 -33.96 41.85 -12.88
CA LYS A 3 -33.62 40.63 -13.65
C LYS A 3 -32.78 39.64 -12.83
N ILE A 4 -33.46 38.55 -12.52
CA ILE A 4 -33.00 37.17 -12.28
C ILE A 4 -31.84 36.81 -13.20
N LEU A 5 -30.85 36.08 -12.68
CA LEU A 5 -30.31 34.86 -13.29
C LEU A 5 -29.49 34.08 -12.23
N PRO A 6 -29.92 32.85 -11.87
CA PRO A 6 -29.12 31.92 -11.09
C PRO A 6 -28.24 31.14 -12.06
N SER A 7 -26.94 31.32 -11.99
CA SER A 7 -25.97 30.53 -12.76
C SER A 7 -25.13 29.73 -11.75
N THR A 8 -25.63 28.55 -11.37
CA THR A 8 -25.11 27.26 -11.83
C THR A 8 -23.63 27.08 -11.51
N LEU A 9 -23.40 26.35 -10.42
CA LEU A 9 -22.55 25.16 -10.37
C LEU A 9 -21.46 25.11 -11.44
N LEU A 10 -20.21 25.35 -11.02
CA LEU A 10 -19.12 24.43 -11.31
C LEU A 10 -18.01 24.69 -10.30
N ALA A 11 -18.16 24.14 -9.09
CA ALA A 11 -16.99 23.82 -8.28
C ALA A 11 -16.30 22.66 -9.02
N ALA A 12 -15.50 23.01 -10.03
CA ALA A 12 -14.56 22.09 -10.62
C ALA A 12 -13.56 21.78 -9.53
N SER A 13 -13.81 20.69 -8.81
CA SER A 13 -12.83 20.02 -7.97
C SER A 13 -11.69 19.63 -8.89
N ALA A 14 -10.71 20.52 -9.01
CA ALA A 14 -9.37 20.17 -9.40
C ALA A 14 -8.80 19.31 -8.26
N VAL A 15 -9.27 18.06 -8.21
CA VAL A 15 -8.46 16.92 -7.77
C VAL A 15 -7.47 16.70 -8.90
N GLY A 16 -6.65 17.72 -9.16
CA GLY A 16 -5.43 17.60 -9.91
C GLY A 16 -4.61 16.67 -9.06
N ALA A 17 -4.56 15.41 -9.50
CA ALA A 17 -3.83 14.37 -8.86
C ALA A 17 -2.47 14.94 -8.46
N LEU A 18 -2.32 15.19 -7.16
CA LEU A 18 -1.05 14.95 -6.51
C LEU A 18 -0.80 13.46 -6.74
N LEU A 19 -0.31 13.14 -7.94
CA LEU A 19 0.70 12.13 -8.19
C LEU A 19 1.98 12.55 -7.45
N VAL A 20 1.83 12.91 -6.17
CA VAL A 20 2.75 12.49 -5.16
C VAL A 20 2.59 10.97 -5.21
N LEU A 21 3.31 10.34 -6.14
CA LEU A 21 4.06 9.17 -5.74
C LEU A 21 4.59 9.54 -4.37
N PRO A 22 4.32 8.77 -3.31
CA PRO A 22 5.14 8.88 -2.14
C PRO A 22 6.56 8.75 -2.69
N ALA A 23 7.27 9.88 -2.79
CA ALA A 23 8.70 9.88 -2.64
C ALA A 23 8.84 9.16 -1.32
N GLY A 24 9.14 7.85 -1.41
CA GLY A 24 9.34 6.99 -0.27
C GLY A 24 10.20 7.82 0.65
N THR A 25 9.56 8.26 1.74
CA THR A 25 10.16 9.20 2.64
C THR A 25 11.49 8.60 2.99
N ALA A 26 12.57 9.33 2.80
CA ALA A 26 13.90 8.97 3.29
C ALA A 26 13.95 9.00 4.84
N ASN A 27 12.87 8.55 5.49
CA ASN A 27 12.91 7.94 6.80
C ASN A 27 13.67 6.63 6.60
N ALA A 28 14.58 6.33 7.50
CA ALA A 28 15.40 5.14 7.42
C ALA A 28 14.50 3.91 7.57
N LEU A 29 13.89 3.46 6.46
CA LEU A 29 13.18 2.18 6.38
C LEU A 29 14.05 1.14 7.08
N SER A 30 13.50 0.51 8.10
CA SER A 30 14.17 -0.61 8.73
C SER A 30 14.55 -1.64 7.66
N PRO A 31 15.60 -2.45 7.89
CA PRO A 31 16.03 -3.45 6.92
C PRO A 31 14.87 -4.36 6.46
N ALA A 32 13.94 -4.67 7.39
CA ALA A 32 12.73 -5.43 7.11
C ALA A 32 11.79 -4.69 6.16
N CYS A 33 11.43 -3.43 6.45
CA CYS A 33 10.54 -2.65 5.59
C CYS A 33 11.15 -2.34 4.21
N SER A 34 12.47 -2.19 4.12
CA SER A 34 13.16 -2.08 2.84
C SER A 34 13.06 -3.38 2.03
N ALA A 35 13.27 -4.54 2.67
CA ALA A 35 13.15 -5.84 2.01
C ALA A 35 11.72 -6.11 1.53
N VAL A 36 10.71 -5.72 2.33
CA VAL A 36 9.31 -5.82 1.93
C VAL A 36 9.05 -5.00 0.66
N ASN A 37 9.54 -3.75 0.60
CA ASN A 37 9.30 -2.90 -0.54
C ASN A 37 9.98 -3.44 -1.82
N ASP A 38 11.15 -4.05 -1.69
CA ASP A 38 11.83 -4.74 -2.81
C ASP A 38 10.99 -5.91 -3.34
N VAL A 39 10.51 -6.78 -2.45
CA VAL A 39 9.62 -7.89 -2.82
C VAL A 39 8.38 -7.38 -3.56
N LEU A 40 7.69 -6.37 -3.02
CA LEU A 40 6.45 -5.86 -3.63
C LEU A 40 6.66 -5.13 -4.96
N SER A 41 7.78 -4.43 -5.10
CA SER A 41 8.13 -3.74 -6.36
C SER A 41 8.31 -4.71 -7.52
N ASN A 42 8.86 -5.90 -7.26
CA ASN A 42 9.02 -6.96 -8.26
C ASN A 42 7.69 -7.60 -8.68
N VAL A 43 6.68 -7.57 -7.82
CA VAL A 43 5.39 -8.25 -7.99
C VAL A 43 4.41 -7.45 -8.84
N HIS A 44 4.44 -6.12 -8.71
CA HIS A 44 3.59 -5.22 -9.50
C HIS A 44 3.74 -5.40 -11.01
N ALA A 45 4.90 -5.89 -11.48
CA ALA A 45 5.16 -6.16 -12.89
C ALA A 45 4.48 -7.44 -13.43
N LEU A 46 4.07 -8.37 -12.56
CA LEU A 46 3.70 -9.73 -12.93
C LEU A 46 2.18 -10.02 -12.91
N GLY A 47 1.36 -9.08 -12.40
CA GLY A 47 -0.11 -9.18 -12.38
C GLY A 47 -0.68 -10.15 -11.34
N PRO A 48 -2.03 -10.22 -11.19
CA PRO A 48 -2.68 -11.00 -10.13
C PRO A 48 -2.70 -12.50 -10.46
N ASN A 49 -1.65 -13.21 -10.06
CA ASN A 49 -1.59 -14.68 -10.10
C ASN A 49 -1.58 -15.24 -8.67
N LYS A 50 -2.44 -16.22 -8.38
CA LYS A 50 -2.50 -16.86 -7.06
C LYS A 50 -1.18 -17.54 -6.67
N GLN A 51 -0.49 -18.15 -7.64
CA GLN A 51 0.83 -18.75 -7.42
C GLN A 51 1.85 -17.68 -7.02
N LEU A 52 1.80 -16.52 -7.68
CA LEU A 52 2.66 -15.38 -7.37
C LEU A 52 2.35 -14.84 -5.96
N GLN A 53 1.08 -14.70 -5.59
CA GLN A 53 0.70 -14.25 -4.24
C GLN A 53 1.23 -15.17 -3.14
N GLN A 54 1.23 -16.49 -3.38
CA GLN A 54 1.82 -17.47 -2.45
C GLN A 54 3.35 -17.37 -2.38
N ASP A 55 4.00 -17.21 -3.53
CA ASP A 55 5.45 -17.02 -3.59
C ASP A 55 5.87 -15.76 -2.84
N VAL A 56 5.14 -14.67 -3.05
CA VAL A 56 5.34 -13.39 -2.35
C VAL A 56 5.08 -13.52 -0.86
N ALA A 57 4.01 -14.22 -0.45
CA ALA A 57 3.76 -14.49 0.96
C ALA A 57 4.94 -15.23 1.60
N ASN A 58 5.50 -16.24 0.92
CA ASN A 58 6.68 -16.97 1.42
C ASN A 58 7.92 -16.09 1.50
N GLN A 59 8.17 -15.25 0.49
CA GLN A 59 9.29 -14.29 0.49
C GLN A 59 9.17 -13.30 1.65
N LEU A 60 7.97 -12.77 1.91
CA LEU A 60 7.70 -11.87 3.03
C LEU A 60 7.92 -12.55 4.38
N LEU A 61 7.46 -13.79 4.54
CA LEU A 61 7.66 -14.57 5.78
C LEU A 61 9.13 -14.95 6.04
N ALA A 62 9.97 -14.92 5.00
CA ALA A 62 11.41 -15.16 5.11
C ALA A 62 12.20 -13.90 5.52
N ILE A 63 11.57 -12.73 5.56
CA ILE A 63 12.22 -11.48 5.98
C ILE A 63 12.50 -11.54 7.48
N ASP A 64 13.76 -11.30 7.85
CA ASP A 64 14.14 -11.18 9.26
C ASP A 64 13.64 -9.84 9.80
N ALA A 65 12.52 -9.90 10.52
CA ALA A 65 11.85 -8.78 11.16
C ALA A 65 11.53 -9.13 12.62
N SER A 66 11.36 -8.11 13.46
CA SER A 66 11.03 -8.31 14.87
C SER A 66 9.95 -7.33 15.35
N GLY A 67 9.28 -7.68 16.45
CA GLY A 67 8.22 -6.85 17.03
C GLY A 67 7.08 -6.56 16.06
N ALA A 68 6.62 -5.30 16.05
CA ALA A 68 5.47 -4.85 15.26
C ALA A 68 5.66 -5.03 13.74
N GLU A 69 6.90 -4.99 13.24
CA GLU A 69 7.21 -5.19 11.82
C GLU A 69 6.94 -6.62 11.40
N LYS A 70 7.39 -7.59 12.21
CA LYS A 70 7.14 -9.01 11.96
C LYS A 70 5.66 -9.32 11.92
N ASP A 71 4.89 -8.76 12.85
CA ASP A 71 3.45 -8.97 12.92
C ASP A 71 2.74 -8.38 11.71
N ALA A 72 3.14 -7.17 11.27
CA ALA A 72 2.58 -6.52 10.09
C ALA A 72 2.90 -7.27 8.79
N ILE A 73 4.16 -7.71 8.62
CA ILE A 73 4.62 -8.49 7.46
C ILE A 73 3.89 -9.85 7.42
N THR A 74 3.79 -10.53 8.55
CA THR A 74 3.08 -11.81 8.67
C THR A 74 1.60 -11.67 8.34
N ASN A 75 0.95 -10.61 8.84
CA ASN A 75 -0.45 -10.32 8.54
C ASN A 75 -0.66 -10.07 7.04
N TYR A 76 0.23 -9.32 6.41
CA TYR A 76 0.17 -9.07 4.97
C TYR A 76 0.40 -10.34 4.13
N ALA A 77 1.37 -11.18 4.50
CA ALA A 77 1.60 -12.47 3.86
C ALA A 77 0.39 -13.43 3.97
N ASN A 78 -0.25 -13.46 5.14
CA ASN A 78 -1.47 -14.24 5.33
C ASN A 78 -2.64 -13.71 4.48
N ALA A 79 -2.78 -12.38 4.38
CA ALA A 79 -3.80 -11.76 3.53
C ALA A 79 -3.60 -12.11 2.04
N LEU A 80 -2.36 -12.13 1.56
CA LEU A 80 -2.02 -12.58 0.21
C LEU A 80 -2.37 -14.06 -0.01
N THR A 81 -2.13 -14.92 0.97
CA THR A 81 -2.42 -16.36 0.88
C THR A 81 -3.92 -16.64 0.83
N ASN A 82 -4.71 -15.88 1.60
CA ASN A 82 -6.16 -16.00 1.64
C ASN A 82 -6.84 -15.40 0.38
N GLY A 83 -6.15 -14.53 -0.36
CA GLY A 83 -6.61 -13.99 -1.64
C GLY A 83 -7.78 -13.02 -1.55
N ASP A 84 -8.11 -12.52 -0.35
CA ASP A 84 -9.18 -11.55 -0.14
C ASP A 84 -8.66 -10.11 -0.29
N ALA A 85 -9.16 -9.38 -1.28
CA ALA A 85 -8.69 -8.03 -1.62
C ALA A 85 -8.90 -7.03 -0.47
N ALA A 86 -9.97 -7.18 0.33
CA ALA A 86 -10.24 -6.31 1.47
C ALA A 86 -9.22 -6.55 2.60
N SER A 87 -8.88 -7.80 2.86
CA SER A 87 -7.84 -8.21 3.81
C SER A 87 -6.47 -7.70 3.38
N ILE A 88 -6.15 -7.81 2.07
CA ILE A 88 -4.90 -7.29 1.51
C ILE A 88 -4.83 -5.77 1.72
N GLY A 89 -5.86 -5.01 1.36
CA GLY A 89 -5.86 -3.55 1.54
C GLY A 89 -5.74 -3.10 3.00
N THR A 90 -6.40 -3.82 3.92
CA THR A 90 -6.29 -3.57 5.36
C THR A 90 -4.87 -3.84 5.85
N ALA A 91 -4.30 -4.98 5.47
CA ALA A 91 -2.95 -5.36 5.86
C ALA A 91 -1.87 -4.45 5.23
N THR A 92 -2.05 -3.97 3.99
CA THR A 92 -1.20 -2.96 3.37
C THR A 92 -1.20 -1.67 4.18
N THR A 93 -2.36 -1.23 4.67
CA THR A 93 -2.47 -0.02 5.48
C THR A 93 -1.71 -0.15 6.80
N ILE A 94 -1.82 -1.31 7.46
CA ILE A 94 -1.09 -1.61 8.70
C ILE A 94 0.41 -1.65 8.43
N LEU A 95 0.84 -2.38 7.39
CA LEU A 95 2.25 -2.51 6.99
C LEU A 95 2.88 -1.15 6.68
N ASN A 96 2.22 -0.32 5.87
CA ASN A 96 2.67 1.03 5.57
C ASN A 96 2.68 1.92 6.83
N GLY A 97 1.72 1.74 7.73
CA GLY A 97 1.69 2.41 9.02
C GLY A 97 2.95 2.10 9.83
N VAL A 98 3.31 0.82 9.97
CA VAL A 98 4.50 0.41 10.71
C VAL A 98 5.78 0.88 10.00
N CYS A 99 5.88 0.68 8.68
CA CYS A 99 7.08 1.00 7.92
C CYS A 99 7.34 2.50 7.71
N ASN A 100 6.32 3.36 7.86
CA ASN A 100 6.49 4.82 7.82
C ASN A 100 6.77 5.44 9.20
N GLN A 101 6.67 4.65 10.28
CA GLN A 101 6.91 5.09 11.66
C GLN A 101 8.31 4.69 12.17
N GLY A 102 9.09 3.96 11.35
CA GLY A 102 10.45 3.49 11.64
C GLY A 102 11.53 4.53 11.38
#